data_AF-A0A7K2Q4G7-F1
#
_entry.id   AF-A0A7K2Q4G7-F1
#
_cell.length_a   1.000
_cell.length_b   1.000
_cell.length_c   1.000
_cell.angle_alpha   90.00
_cell.angle_beta   90.00
_cell.angle_gamma   90.00
#
_symmetry.space_group_name_H-M   'P 1'
#
loop_
_entity.id
_entity.type
_entity.pdbx_description
1 polymer ?
#
loop_
_entity_poly.entity_id
_entity_poly.type
_entity_poly.pdbx_seq_one_letter_code
_entity_poly.pdbx_strand_id
1 'polypeptide(L)'
;MHTLWGAIDQPDDVIEHSPTGAIVSAWNALQTFAEEILTLYPSVKPRRPMAPGRVPPGELVRMLQQAGLKQDAVALMNALRDLRNTTVHGTAVVTPQAARDFVRGCKTVALLLEELTWPQPNPSGGASH
;
A
#
# COMPACT_ATOMS: atom_id res chain seq x y z
N MET A 1 12.01 7.10 -5.68
CA MET A 1 11.78 6.06 -4.64
C MET A 1 12.34 6.41 -3.27
N HIS A 2 13.55 7.01 -3.13
CA HIS A 2 14.15 7.28 -1.80
C HIS A 2 13.32 8.22 -0.89
N THR A 3 12.53 9.13 -1.45
CA THR A 3 11.67 10.07 -0.71
C THR A 3 10.39 9.46 -0.14
N LEU A 4 9.88 8.37 -0.70
CA LEU A 4 8.63 7.74 -0.25
C LEU A 4 8.85 6.84 0.96
N TRP A 5 10.02 6.20 1.02
CA TRP A 5 10.46 5.45 2.21
C TRP A 5 10.49 6.32 3.46
N GLY A 6 11.04 7.53 3.35
CA GLY A 6 11.04 8.51 4.44
C GLY A 6 9.66 9.06 4.81
N ALA A 7 8.67 8.95 3.92
CA ALA A 7 7.28 9.35 4.21
C ALA A 7 6.47 8.22 4.88
N ILE A 8 6.82 6.95 4.60
CA ILE A 8 6.26 5.79 5.33
C ILE A 8 6.87 5.72 6.73
N ASP A 9 8.16 6.04 6.88
CA ASP A 9 8.80 6.15 8.18
C ASP A 9 8.27 7.36 8.94
N GLN A 10 7.59 7.12 10.06
CA GLN A 10 7.11 8.17 10.94
C GLN A 10 8.04 8.21 12.15
N PRO A 11 8.63 9.37 12.49
CA PRO A 11 9.53 9.43 13.64
C PRO A 11 8.75 9.19 14.94
N ASP A 12 9.41 8.57 15.92
CA ASP A 12 8.75 8.07 17.15
C ASP A 12 8.05 9.18 17.93
N ASP A 13 8.59 10.40 17.90
CA ASP A 13 7.98 11.58 18.51
C ASP A 13 6.61 11.89 17.89
N VAL A 14 6.47 11.82 16.57
CA VAL A 14 5.18 12.01 15.88
C VAL A 14 4.19 10.93 16.27
N ILE A 15 4.64 9.67 16.38
CA ILE A 15 3.78 8.54 16.79
C ILE A 15 3.27 8.72 18.22
N GLU A 16 4.12 9.19 19.13
CA GLU A 16 3.75 9.40 20.53
C GLU A 16 2.76 10.55 20.72
N HIS A 17 2.91 11.62 19.95
CA HIS A 17 2.02 12.78 20.03
C HIS A 17 0.72 12.61 19.23
N SER A 18 0.74 11.82 18.15
CA SER A 18 -0.43 11.60 17.29
C SER A 18 -0.42 10.20 16.64
N PRO A 19 -0.78 9.14 17.37
CA PRO A 19 -0.86 7.78 16.82
C PRO A 19 -1.79 7.69 15.60
N THR A 20 -2.95 8.34 15.67
CA THR A 20 -3.92 8.43 14.56
C THR A 20 -3.32 9.15 13.36
N GLY A 21 -2.60 10.26 13.59
CA GLY A 21 -1.93 11.02 12.52
C GLY A 21 -0.87 10.18 11.82
N ALA A 22 -0.06 9.44 12.58
CA ALA A 22 0.96 8.55 12.04
C ALA A 22 0.37 7.45 11.15
N ILE A 23 -0.74 6.82 11.56
CA ILE A 23 -1.47 5.83 10.74
C ILE A 23 -1.93 6.43 9.41
N VAL A 24 -2.56 7.61 9.45
CA VAL A 24 -3.07 8.26 8.23
C VAL A 24 -1.92 8.66 7.31
N SER A 25 -0.83 9.21 7.84
CA SER A 25 0.35 9.59 7.06
C SER A 25 1.02 8.38 6.41
N ALA A 26 1.27 7.32 7.16
CA ALA A 26 1.90 6.10 6.64
C ALA A 26 1.04 5.43 5.56
N TRP A 27 -0.30 5.37 5.77
CA TRP A 27 -1.22 4.88 4.74
C TRP A 27 -1.17 5.71 3.46
N ASN A 28 -1.21 7.04 3.58
CA ASN A 28 -1.17 7.93 2.42
C ASN A 28 0.13 7.78 1.64
N ALA A 29 1.26 7.61 2.31
CA ALA A 29 2.55 7.36 1.69
C ALA A 29 2.58 6.01 0.95
N LEU A 30 2.08 4.94 1.59
CA LEU A 30 1.94 3.62 0.96
C LEU A 30 1.02 3.67 -0.27
N GLN A 31 -0.10 4.39 -0.17
CA GLN A 31 -1.03 4.55 -1.28
C GLN A 31 -0.39 5.29 -2.46
N THR A 32 0.34 6.39 -2.22
CA THR A 32 1.09 7.08 -3.27
C THR A 32 2.09 6.13 -3.94
N PHE A 33 2.83 5.36 -3.15
CA PHE A 33 3.82 4.43 -3.67
C PHE A 33 3.20 3.31 -4.54
N ALA A 34 2.08 2.74 -4.09
CA ALA A 34 1.32 1.77 -4.86
C ALA A 34 0.76 2.36 -6.17
N GLU A 35 0.26 3.59 -6.14
CA GLU A 35 -0.22 4.32 -7.32
C GLU A 35 0.92 4.55 -8.33
N GLU A 36 2.12 4.91 -7.87
CA GLU A 36 3.31 5.04 -8.71
C GLU A 36 3.71 3.71 -9.37
N ILE A 37 3.68 2.60 -8.63
CA ILE A 37 4.00 1.28 -9.19
C ILE A 37 3.02 0.87 -10.29
N LEU A 38 1.73 1.16 -10.12
CA LEU A 38 0.73 0.86 -11.14
C LEU A 38 0.95 1.61 -12.47
N THR A 39 1.72 2.71 -12.47
CA THR A 39 2.11 3.38 -13.72
C THR A 39 3.01 2.50 -14.61
N LEU A 40 3.68 1.51 -14.03
CA LEU A 40 4.51 0.53 -14.75
C LEU A 40 3.66 -0.58 -15.43
N TYR A 41 2.36 -0.66 -15.13
CA TYR A 41 1.45 -1.70 -15.62
C TYR A 41 0.28 -1.10 -16.42
N PRO A 42 0.52 -0.59 -17.64
CA PRO A 42 -0.51 0.11 -18.43
C PRO A 42 -1.69 -0.79 -18.86
N SER A 43 -1.53 -2.11 -18.78
CA SER A 43 -2.60 -3.09 -19.02
C SER A 43 -3.60 -3.20 -17.87
N VAL A 44 -3.22 -2.79 -16.65
CA VAL A 44 -4.08 -2.82 -15.47
C VAL A 44 -4.94 -1.56 -15.45
N LYS A 45 -6.25 -1.75 -15.62
CA LYS A 45 -7.22 -0.65 -15.67
C LYS A 45 -8.17 -0.68 -14.48
N PRO A 46 -8.65 0.49 -14.04
CA PRO A 46 -9.75 0.54 -13.08
C PRO A 46 -11.03 -0.04 -13.70
N ARG A 47 -11.89 -0.66 -12.88
CA ARG A 47 -13.19 -1.22 -13.27
C ARG A 47 -14.19 -0.15 -13.67
N ARG A 48 -14.07 1.04 -13.07
CA ARG A 48 -14.94 2.18 -13.32
C ARG A 48 -14.10 3.36 -13.81
N PRO A 49 -14.61 4.17 -14.73
CA PRO A 49 -13.99 5.45 -15.05
C PRO A 49 -13.83 6.26 -13.76
N MET A 50 -12.59 6.61 -13.43
CA MET A 50 -12.28 7.37 -12.22
C MET A 50 -12.17 8.85 -12.59
N ALA A 51 -12.66 9.72 -11.71
CA ALA A 51 -12.32 11.14 -11.78
C ALA A 51 -10.80 11.31 -11.62
N PRO A 52 -10.20 12.37 -12.19
CA PRO A 52 -8.80 12.68 -11.94
C PRO A 52 -8.56 12.82 -10.43
N GLY A 53 -7.68 11.98 -9.87
CA GLY A 53 -7.46 11.91 -8.42
C GLY A 53 -6.91 10.56 -7.95
N ARG A 54 -7.04 10.34 -6.64
CA ARG A 54 -6.59 9.13 -5.92
C ARG A 54 -7.40 7.90 -6.29
N VAL A 55 -6.74 6.75 -6.41
CA VAL A 55 -7.43 5.46 -6.62
C VAL A 55 -8.11 5.07 -5.30
N PRO A 56 -9.39 4.68 -5.30
CA PRO A 56 -10.05 4.19 -4.09
C PRO A 56 -9.28 3.01 -3.49
N PRO A 57 -9.08 2.92 -2.16
CA PRO A 57 -8.28 1.87 -1.54
C PRO A 57 -8.63 0.43 -1.94
N GLY A 58 -9.93 0.11 -2.07
CA GLY A 58 -10.36 -1.21 -2.52
C GLY A 58 -10.04 -1.50 -3.99
N GLU A 59 -10.07 -0.46 -4.83
CA GLU A 59 -9.73 -0.57 -6.25
C GLU A 59 -8.21 -0.68 -6.43
N LEU A 60 -7.43 0.03 -5.61
CA LEU A 60 -5.97 -0.02 -5.59
C LEU A 60 -5.46 -1.43 -5.32
N VAL A 61 -5.96 -2.09 -4.27
CA VAL A 61 -5.58 -3.48 -3.93
C VAL A 61 -5.89 -4.43 -5.08
N ARG A 62 -7.06 -4.28 -5.71
CA ARG A 62 -7.47 -5.10 -6.85
C ARG A 62 -6.53 -4.91 -8.05
N MET A 63 -6.17 -3.67 -8.36
CA MET A 63 -5.25 -3.36 -9.45
C MET A 63 -3.86 -3.94 -9.18
N LEU A 64 -3.34 -3.81 -7.97
CA LEU A 64 -2.07 -4.41 -7.58
C LEU A 64 -2.08 -5.94 -7.69
N GLN A 65 -3.18 -6.58 -7.30
CA GLN A 65 -3.35 -8.02 -7.49
C GLN A 65 -3.30 -8.41 -8.97
N GLN A 66 -3.91 -7.62 -9.86
CA GLN A 66 -3.82 -7.83 -11.31
C GLN A 66 -2.43 -7.58 -11.88
N ALA A 67 -1.65 -6.68 -11.26
CA ALA A 67 -0.25 -6.47 -11.59
C ALA A 67 0.67 -7.63 -11.12
N GLY A 68 0.15 -8.55 -10.31
CA GLY A 68 0.87 -9.74 -9.84
C GLY A 68 1.23 -9.72 -8.35
N LEU A 69 0.65 -8.81 -7.55
CA LEU A 69 0.89 -8.77 -6.11
C LEU A 69 0.47 -10.10 -5.46
N LYS A 70 1.36 -10.68 -4.65
CA LYS A 70 1.14 -11.94 -3.93
C LYS A 70 -0.07 -11.84 -2.99
N GLN A 71 -0.79 -12.94 -2.82
CA GLN A 71 -2.01 -13.02 -1.97
C GLN A 71 -1.75 -12.55 -0.52
N ASP A 72 -0.60 -12.91 0.06
CA ASP A 72 -0.25 -12.49 1.43
C ASP A 72 -0.11 -10.98 1.56
N ALA A 73 0.47 -10.32 0.55
CA ALA A 73 0.60 -8.87 0.51
C ALA A 73 -0.77 -8.19 0.32
N VAL A 74 -1.64 -8.78 -0.51
CA VAL A 74 -3.04 -8.34 -0.68
C VAL A 74 -3.81 -8.44 0.63
N ALA A 75 -3.64 -9.55 1.37
CA ALA A 75 -4.29 -9.75 2.67
C ALA A 75 -3.81 -8.70 3.69
N LEU A 76 -2.50 -8.48 3.77
CA LEU A 76 -1.91 -7.47 4.66
C LEU A 76 -2.40 -6.05 4.30
N MET A 77 -2.44 -5.70 3.02
CA MET A 77 -2.89 -4.38 2.57
C MET A 77 -4.38 -4.14 2.89
N ASN A 78 -5.23 -5.18 2.77
CA ASN A 78 -6.62 -5.10 3.21
C ASN A 78 -6.75 -4.92 4.72
N ALA A 79 -5.98 -5.66 5.52
CA ALA A 79 -5.98 -5.52 6.98
C ALA A 79 -5.57 -4.10 7.42
N LEU A 80 -4.53 -3.53 6.81
CA LEU A 80 -4.11 -2.15 7.05
C LEU A 80 -5.18 -1.14 6.63
N ARG A 81 -5.82 -1.34 5.48
CA ARG A 81 -6.92 -0.49 5.03
C ARG A 81 -8.07 -0.46 6.04
N ASP A 82 -8.47 -1.63 6.52
CA ASP A 82 -9.60 -1.79 7.43
C ASP A 82 -9.28 -1.16 8.81
N LEU A 83 -8.04 -1.31 9.29
CA LEU A 83 -7.56 -0.65 10.50
C LEU A 83 -7.51 0.87 10.36
N ARG A 84 -7.04 1.40 9.22
CA ARG A 84 -7.07 2.84 8.92
C ARG A 84 -8.49 3.37 8.88
N ASN A 85 -9.43 2.66 8.26
CA ASN A 85 -10.83 3.09 8.20
C ASN A 85 -11.45 3.14 9.60
N THR A 86 -11.23 2.11 10.41
CA THR A 86 -11.67 2.05 11.82
C THR A 86 -11.12 3.25 12.61
N THR A 87 -9.82 3.53 12.44
CA THR A 87 -9.13 4.65 13.07
C THR A 87 -9.70 6.01 12.64
N VAL A 88 -9.89 6.24 11.34
CA VAL A 88 -10.39 7.52 10.79
C VAL A 88 -11.84 7.78 11.19
N HIS A 89 -12.66 6.73 11.30
CA HIS A 89 -14.04 6.86 11.75
C HIS A 89 -14.19 6.96 13.28
N GLY A 90 -13.07 7.00 14.02
CA GLY A 90 -13.07 7.20 15.47
C GLY A 90 -13.66 6.03 16.26
N THR A 91 -13.74 4.83 15.66
CA THR A 91 -14.37 3.68 16.30
C THR A 91 -13.43 2.90 17.23
N ALA A 92 -12.13 3.25 17.27
CA ALA A 92 -11.15 2.65 18.15
C ALA A 92 -10.14 3.69 18.68
N VAL A 93 -9.71 3.52 19.94
CA VAL A 93 -8.59 4.27 20.52
C VAL A 93 -7.29 3.66 20.01
N VAL A 94 -6.46 4.48 19.35
CA VAL A 94 -5.17 4.04 18.81
C VAL A 94 -4.06 4.32 19.82
N THR A 95 -3.37 3.27 20.26
CA THR A 95 -2.18 3.41 21.10
C THR A 95 -0.93 3.70 20.24
N PRO A 96 0.10 4.35 20.79
CA PRO A 96 1.38 4.53 20.09
C PRO A 96 1.96 3.20 19.59
N GLN A 97 1.85 2.11 20.37
CA GLN A 97 2.32 0.80 19.96
C GLN A 97 1.56 0.27 18.73
N ALA A 98 0.22 0.40 18.71
CA ALA A 98 -0.57 0.01 17.54
C ALA A 98 -0.21 0.82 16.30
N ALA A 99 0.08 2.12 16.44
CA ALA A 99 0.55 2.95 15.34
C ALA A 99 1.95 2.53 14.84
N ARG A 100 2.89 2.15 15.72
CA ARG A 100 4.20 1.59 15.31
C ARG A 100 4.02 0.30 14.51
N ASP A 101 3.16 -0.61 14.96
CA ASP A 101 2.92 -1.87 14.28
C ASP A 101 2.23 -1.66 12.92
N PHE A 102 1.34 -0.66 12.83
CA PHE A 102 0.76 -0.22 11.56
C PHE A 102 1.84 0.28 10.59
N VAL A 103 2.71 1.19 11.03
CA VAL A 103 3.82 1.73 10.22
C VAL A 103 4.74 0.61 9.73
N ARG A 104 5.07 -0.35 10.60
CA ARG A 104 5.85 -1.55 10.21
C ARG A 104 5.13 -2.35 9.13
N GLY A 105 3.82 -2.57 9.26
CA GLY A 105 3.01 -3.22 8.25
C GLY A 105 3.06 -2.48 6.90
N CYS A 106 2.96 -1.15 6.90
CA CYS A 106 3.11 -0.34 5.68
C CYS A 106 4.49 -0.53 5.03
N LYS A 107 5.57 -0.55 5.82
CA LYS A 107 6.93 -0.82 5.32
C LYS A 107 7.04 -2.22 4.69
N THR A 108 6.45 -3.24 5.35
CA THR A 108 6.42 -4.60 4.79
C THR A 108 5.71 -4.65 3.45
N VAL A 109 4.54 -4.02 3.31
CA VAL A 109 3.84 -3.95 2.02
C VAL A 109 4.67 -3.19 0.98
N ALA A 110 5.33 -2.10 1.36
CA ALA A 110 6.21 -1.36 0.44
C ALA A 110 7.37 -2.22 -0.09
N LEU A 111 8.00 -3.06 0.73
CA LEU A 111 9.02 -4.01 0.26
C LEU A 111 8.44 -5.01 -0.75
N LEU A 112 7.26 -5.57 -0.45
CA LEU A 112 6.58 -6.52 -1.35
C LEU A 112 6.12 -5.86 -2.66
N LEU A 113 5.82 -4.57 -2.62
CA LEU A 113 5.52 -3.75 -3.78
C LEU A 113 6.78 -3.45 -4.61
N GLU A 114 7.96 -3.27 -3.99
CA GLU A 114 9.22 -3.16 -4.72
C GLU A 114 9.55 -4.45 -5.50
N GLU A 115 9.26 -5.63 -4.94
CA GLU A 115 9.44 -6.90 -5.66
C GLU A 115 8.67 -6.97 -6.98
N LEU A 116 7.54 -6.27 -7.10
CA LEU A 116 6.79 -6.16 -8.36
C LEU A 116 7.54 -5.33 -9.40
N THR A 117 8.27 -4.30 -8.99
CA THR A 117 9.02 -3.44 -9.92
C THR A 117 10.18 -4.17 -10.61
N TRP A 118 10.62 -5.29 -10.05
CA TRP A 118 11.60 -6.15 -10.70
C TRP A 118 10.90 -7.08 -11.71
N PRO A 119 11.30 -7.09 -13.00
CA PRO A 119 10.69 -7.97 -13.98
C PRO A 119 10.90 -9.42 -13.57
N GLN A 120 9.84 -10.10 -13.13
CA GLN A 120 9.87 -11.54 -13.00
C GLN A 120 10.10 -12.11 -14.42
N PRO A 121 11.08 -13.01 -14.62
CA PRO A 121 11.24 -13.69 -15.89
C PRO A 121 9.93 -14.43 -16.19
N ASN A 122 9.26 -14.01 -17.25
CA ASN A 122 7.99 -14.58 -17.70
C ASN A 122 8.15 -16.10 -17.90
N PRO A 123 7.46 -16.98 -17.16
CA PRO A 123 7.55 -18.43 -17.41
C PRO A 123 6.81 -18.86 -18.69
N SER A 124 6.18 -17.92 -19.42
CA SER A 124 5.35 -18.19 -20.59
C SER A 124 6.06 -17.84 -21.91
N GLY A 125 7.28 -18.31 -22.10
CA GLY A 125 8.06 -18.10 -23.32
C GLY A 125 8.86 -19.34 -23.69
N GLY A 126 8.20 -20.41 -24.16
CA GLY A 126 8.94 -21.56 -24.65
C GLY A 126 8.10 -22.82 -24.88
N ALA A 127 7.22 -22.80 -25.87
CA ALA A 127 6.84 -24.02 -26.60
C ALA A 127 6.30 -23.63 -27.98
N SER A 128 7.21 -23.23 -28.87
CA SER A 128 7.03 -23.41 -30.31
C SER A 128 8.07 -24.42 -30.75
N HIS A 129 7.64 -25.64 -31.03
CA HIS A 129 8.28 -26.59 -31.94
C HIS A 129 7.24 -27.59 -32.44
#